data_AF-A0AAD6ZIS3-F1
#
_entry.id   AF-A0AAD6ZIS3-F1
#
_cell.length_a   1.000
_cell.length_b   1.000
_cell.length_c   1.000
_cell.angle_alpha   90.00
_cell.angle_beta   90.00
_cell.angle_gamma   90.00
#
_symmetry.space_group_name_H-M   'P 1'
#
loop_
_entity.id
_entity.type
_entity.pdbx_description
1 polymer ?
#
loop_
_entity_poly.entity_id
_entity_poly.type
_entity_poly.pdbx_seq_one_letter_code
_entity_poly.pdbx_strand_id
1 'polypeptide(L)'
;MVAQWISKAAGSILAEEGAKLAQLLRPPQHQSVTVTLQNFSLEQILADAESIAPTLCMLLRMVARGCEDSDMVGEGRRNSDLVITTVICMLAQTRNEKSSEYQTTMAFYLLACGATRSQFDVLSHAGICLSYRSTLRKVKDLGQERLADIRKLARTRLFMLIWDNLNFAFRVAQQRIGSNDHFDNGTTATLVLLWGINPGDLPLDILPPRRTRLPVLDFHWFVNFGRTRITILCLLVIVNG
;
A
#
# COMPACT_ATOMS: atom_id res chain seq x y z
N MET A 1 11.98 -3.11 47.53
CA MET A 1 11.65 -1.66 47.59
C MET A 1 12.40 -0.86 46.51
N VAL A 2 13.74 -0.96 46.42
CA VAL A 2 14.53 -0.24 45.38
C VAL A 2 14.16 -0.65 43.95
N ALA A 3 14.05 -1.95 43.66
CA ALA A 3 13.70 -2.42 42.32
C ALA A 3 12.34 -1.90 41.82
N GLN A 4 11.31 -1.88 42.69
CA GLN A 4 9.99 -1.34 42.35
C GLN A 4 10.03 0.17 42.08
N TRP A 5 10.86 0.92 42.82
CA TRP A 5 11.07 2.35 42.57
C TRP A 5 11.75 2.58 41.21
N ILE A 6 12.79 1.81 40.87
CA ILE A 6 13.48 1.88 39.57
C ILE A 6 12.50 1.55 38.44
N SER A 7 11.71 0.47 38.56
CA SER A 7 10.71 0.11 37.55
C SER A 7 9.66 1.20 37.36
N LYS A 8 9.26 1.90 38.43
CA LYS A 8 8.30 3.01 38.35
C LYS A 8 8.91 4.24 37.68
N ALA A 9 10.15 4.59 38.00
CA ALA A 9 10.88 5.71 37.39
C ALA A 9 11.20 5.44 35.90
N ALA A 10 11.65 4.23 35.57
CA ALA A 10 11.83 3.81 34.18
C ALA A 10 10.49 3.81 33.42
N GLY A 11 9.41 3.36 34.07
CA GLY A 11 8.06 3.40 33.52
C GLY A 11 7.60 4.80 33.13
N SER A 12 7.91 5.84 33.93
CA SER A 12 7.57 7.23 33.58
C SER A 12 8.34 7.74 32.35
N ILE A 13 9.62 7.38 32.21
CA ILE A 13 10.44 7.76 31.04
C ILE A 13 9.89 7.08 29.78
N LEU A 14 9.63 5.77 29.85
CA LEU A 14 9.04 5.01 28.74
C LEU A 14 7.64 5.50 28.37
N ALA A 15 6.84 5.92 29.36
CA ALA A 15 5.52 6.47 29.11
C ALA A 15 5.60 7.80 28.34
N GLU A 16 6.57 8.66 28.65
CA GLU A 16 6.83 9.91 27.95
C GLU A 16 7.36 9.67 26.53
N GLU A 17 8.38 8.82 26.38
CA GLU A 17 8.94 8.44 25.08
C GLU A 17 7.85 7.85 24.16
N GLY A 18 7.04 6.92 24.68
CA GLY A 18 5.95 6.33 23.91
C GLY A 18 4.84 7.32 23.55
N ALA A 19 4.66 8.42 24.32
CA ALA A 19 3.71 9.47 23.96
C ALA A 19 4.22 10.28 22.76
N LYS A 20 5.52 10.63 22.76
CA LYS A 20 6.18 11.35 21.67
C LYS A 20 6.19 10.50 20.39
N LEU A 21 6.50 9.22 20.51
CA LEU A 21 6.47 8.27 19.41
C LEU A 21 5.06 8.13 18.80
N ALA A 22 4.01 8.01 19.62
CA ALA A 22 2.64 7.92 19.13
C ALA A 22 2.16 9.20 18.40
N GLN A 23 2.73 10.36 18.75
CA GLN A 23 2.49 11.60 18.03
C GLN A 23 3.21 11.65 16.69
N LEU A 24 4.45 11.17 16.61
CA LEU A 24 5.20 11.10 15.36
C LEU A 24 4.54 10.14 14.36
N LEU A 25 4.21 8.92 14.80
CA LEU A 25 3.62 7.88 13.95
C LEU A 25 2.15 8.16 13.57
N ARG A 26 1.61 9.29 14.04
CA ARG A 26 0.30 9.75 13.62
C ARG A 26 0.40 10.28 12.19
N PRO A 27 -0.43 9.79 11.26
CA PRO A 27 -0.43 10.34 9.92
C PRO A 27 -0.84 11.81 9.98
N PRO A 28 -0.16 12.70 9.23
CA PRO A 28 -0.61 14.08 9.09
C PRO A 28 -2.07 14.09 8.60
N GLN A 29 -2.89 14.94 9.20
CA GLN A 29 -4.29 15.08 8.81
C GLN A 29 -4.33 15.52 7.34
N HIS A 30 -5.00 14.74 6.48
CA HIS A 30 -5.14 14.97 5.03
C HIS A 30 -3.95 14.58 4.15
N GLN A 31 -3.02 13.74 4.62
CA GLN A 31 -2.05 13.14 3.71
C GLN A 31 -2.74 12.16 2.75
N SER A 32 -2.42 12.27 1.45
CA SER A 32 -2.90 11.35 0.42
C SER A 32 -2.40 9.94 0.70
N VAL A 33 -3.29 8.95 0.51
CA VAL A 33 -2.97 7.53 0.69
C VAL A 33 -1.83 7.12 -0.24
N THR A 34 -1.77 7.71 -1.44
CA THR A 34 -0.68 7.51 -2.39
C THR A 34 0.69 7.84 -1.79
N VAL A 35 0.80 9.00 -1.13
CA VAL A 35 2.07 9.49 -0.59
C VAL A 35 2.53 8.58 0.55
N THR A 36 1.62 8.20 1.44
CA THR A 36 1.91 7.27 2.53
C THR A 36 2.45 5.94 1.99
N LEU A 37 1.83 5.36 0.96
CA LEU A 37 2.30 4.08 0.39
C LEU A 37 3.64 4.19 -0.34
N GLN A 38 3.95 5.34 -0.94
CA GLN A 38 5.20 5.57 -1.66
C GLN A 38 6.40 5.83 -0.74
N ASN A 39 6.16 6.53 0.37
CA ASN A 39 7.22 6.94 1.30
C ASN A 39 7.43 5.93 2.44
N PHE A 40 6.55 4.94 2.57
CA PHE A 40 6.63 3.96 3.65
C PHE A 40 7.96 3.20 3.65
N SER A 41 8.69 3.29 4.77
CA SER A 41 9.90 2.50 5.03
C SER A 41 10.01 2.13 6.51
N LEU A 42 10.18 0.84 6.80
CA LEU A 42 10.39 0.35 8.17
C LEU A 42 11.73 0.81 8.75
N GLU A 43 12.74 1.01 7.91
CA GLU A 43 14.07 1.47 8.34
C GLU A 43 14.01 2.93 8.81
N GLN A 44 13.25 3.78 8.11
CA GLN A 44 13.03 5.17 8.51
C GLN A 44 12.24 5.26 9.81
N ILE A 45 11.17 4.47 9.94
CA ILE A 45 10.38 4.40 11.18
C ILE A 45 11.27 3.98 12.37
N LEU A 46 12.21 3.05 12.17
CA LEU A 46 13.13 2.64 13.23
C LEU A 46 14.11 3.76 13.58
N ALA A 47 14.72 4.41 12.60
CA ALA A 47 15.66 5.50 12.83
C ALA A 47 14.99 6.67 13.59
N ASP A 48 13.75 7.00 13.23
CA ASP A 48 12.98 8.03 13.93
C ASP A 48 12.62 7.60 15.36
N ALA A 49 12.27 6.32 15.55
CA ALA A 49 11.99 5.76 16.87
C ALA A 49 13.23 5.75 17.77
N GLU A 50 14.42 5.47 17.24
CA GLU A 50 15.68 5.54 17.98
C GLU A 50 16.00 6.97 18.42
N SER A 51 15.70 7.96 17.59
CA SER A 51 15.94 9.37 17.93
C SER A 51 15.00 9.89 19.03
N ILE A 52 13.76 9.39 19.10
CA ILE A 52 12.71 9.93 19.98
C ILE A 52 12.52 9.09 21.24
N ALA A 53 12.66 7.77 21.12
CA ALA A 53 12.43 6.79 22.17
C ALA A 53 13.65 5.84 22.31
N PRO A 54 14.85 6.36 22.61
CA PRO A 54 16.07 5.56 22.68
C PRO A 54 16.00 4.52 23.81
N THR A 55 15.39 4.87 24.95
CA THR A 55 15.32 3.97 26.11
C THR A 55 14.39 2.79 25.82
N LEU A 56 13.24 3.04 25.17
CA LEU A 56 12.34 1.99 24.72
C LEU A 56 13.01 1.06 23.69
N CYS A 57 13.69 1.61 22.70
CA CYS A 57 14.38 0.84 21.67
C CYS A 57 15.51 -0.02 22.26
N MET A 58 16.31 0.55 23.17
CA MET A 58 17.36 -0.17 23.89
C MET A 58 16.77 -1.31 24.72
N LEU A 59 15.69 -1.06 25.47
CA LEU A 59 15.03 -2.08 26.27
C LEU A 59 14.47 -3.21 25.40
N LEU A 60 13.81 -2.89 24.29
CA LEU A 60 13.30 -3.89 23.36
C LEU A 60 14.43 -4.70 22.73
N ARG A 61 15.57 -4.08 22.41
CA ARG A 61 16.77 -4.79 21.94
C ARG A 61 17.34 -5.72 23.00
N MET A 62 17.47 -5.28 24.24
CA MET A 62 17.93 -6.11 25.36
C MET A 62 16.99 -7.30 25.60
N VAL A 63 15.68 -7.10 25.51
CA VAL A 63 14.69 -8.17 25.66
C VAL A 63 14.72 -9.14 24.47
N ALA A 64 14.85 -8.63 23.24
CA ALA A 64 14.82 -9.45 22.03
C ALA A 64 16.11 -10.25 21.79
N ARG A 65 17.27 -9.70 22.18
CA ARG A 65 18.59 -10.33 21.99
C ARG A 65 19.03 -11.14 23.22
N GLY A 66 18.50 -10.85 24.42
CA GLY A 66 19.04 -11.40 25.67
C GLY A 66 20.46 -10.89 25.93
N CYS A 67 21.08 -11.29 27.04
CA CYS A 67 22.47 -10.93 27.38
C CYS A 67 23.54 -11.56 26.47
N GLU A 68 23.16 -12.28 25.40
CA GLU A 68 24.11 -12.97 24.54
C GLU A 68 24.39 -12.14 23.29
N ASP A 69 25.48 -11.38 23.35
CA ASP A 69 26.25 -10.94 22.18
C ASP A 69 26.74 -12.20 21.45
N SER A 70 25.89 -12.76 20.60
CA SER A 70 26.34 -13.61 19.50
C SER A 70 26.13 -12.84 18.21
N ASP A 71 27.14 -12.02 17.88
CA ASP A 71 27.42 -11.50 16.54
C ASP A 71 27.73 -12.67 15.58
N MET A 72 26.74 -13.52 15.36
CA MET A 72 26.70 -14.38 14.18
C MET A 72 25.51 -13.93 13.37
N VAL A 73 25.79 -13.03 12.44
CA VAL A 73 24.91 -12.67 11.32
C VAL A 73 24.72 -13.92 10.47
N GLY A 74 23.90 -14.85 10.96
CA GLY A 74 23.41 -15.96 10.17
C GLY A 74 22.38 -15.42 9.19
N GLU A 75 22.70 -15.46 7.90
CA GLU A 75 21.89 -15.04 6.75
C GLU A 75 20.48 -15.69 6.65
N GLY A 76 20.03 -16.43 7.67
CA GLY A 76 18.70 -17.04 7.77
C GLY A 76 17.86 -16.60 8.97
N ARG A 77 18.36 -15.73 9.86
CA ARG A 77 17.61 -15.29 11.05
C ARG A 77 16.77 -14.05 10.71
N ARG A 78 15.49 -14.03 11.11
CA ARG A 78 14.59 -12.87 10.95
C ARG A 78 15.33 -11.61 11.44
N ASN A 79 15.34 -10.56 10.61
CA ASN A 79 15.97 -9.30 11.00
C ASN A 79 15.30 -8.78 12.28
N SER A 80 16.03 -8.84 13.39
CA SER A 80 15.52 -8.47 14.72
C SER A 80 15.03 -7.04 14.74
N ASP A 81 15.66 -6.16 13.96
CA ASP A 81 15.31 -4.75 13.90
C ASP A 81 13.93 -4.54 13.26
N LEU A 82 13.59 -5.29 12.21
CA LEU A 82 12.25 -5.26 11.62
C LEU A 82 11.18 -5.72 12.62
N VAL A 83 11.47 -6.77 13.40
CA VAL A 83 10.55 -7.25 14.45
C VAL A 83 10.35 -6.17 15.51
N ILE A 84 11.43 -5.52 15.95
CA ILE A 84 11.36 -4.42 16.93
C ILE A 84 10.53 -3.25 16.37
N THR A 85 10.76 -2.83 15.12
CA THR A 85 9.96 -1.77 14.48
C THR A 85 8.48 -2.13 14.45
N THR A 86 8.13 -3.37 14.14
CA THR A 86 6.73 -3.81 14.10
C THR A 86 6.09 -3.78 15.49
N VAL A 87 6.81 -4.20 16.54
CA VAL A 87 6.35 -4.12 17.93
C VAL A 87 6.14 -2.66 18.35
N ILE A 88 7.09 -1.77 18.01
CA ILE A 88 6.99 -0.33 18.25
C ILE A 88 5.72 0.25 17.60
N CYS A 89 5.43 -0.13 16.35
CA CYS A 89 4.22 0.30 15.65
C CYS A 89 2.93 -0.23 16.30
N MET A 90 2.93 -1.47 16.80
CA MET A 90 1.80 -2.04 17.55
C MET A 90 1.57 -1.28 18.87
N LEU A 91 2.63 -0.99 19.62
CA LEU A 91 2.57 -0.21 20.85
C LEU A 91 2.11 1.23 20.60
N ALA A 92 2.50 1.83 19.49
CA ALA A 92 2.03 3.16 19.12
C ALA A 92 0.51 3.17 18.82
N GLN A 93 0.00 2.12 18.18
CA GLN A 93 -1.43 2.00 17.86
C GLN A 93 -2.32 1.87 19.09
N THR A 94 -1.87 1.18 20.14
CA THR A 94 -2.66 1.09 21.39
C THR A 94 -2.83 2.45 22.06
N ARG A 95 -1.92 3.39 21.80
CA ARG A 95 -1.98 4.77 22.33
C ARG A 95 -2.69 5.74 21.39
N ASN A 96 -2.74 5.42 20.10
CA ASN A 96 -3.35 6.26 19.08
C ASN A 96 -4.10 5.39 18.08
N GLU A 97 -5.43 5.39 18.16
CA GLU A 97 -6.30 4.60 17.29
C GLU A 97 -6.27 5.05 15.82
N LYS A 98 -5.66 6.22 15.52
CA LYS A 98 -5.51 6.67 14.14
C LYS A 98 -4.44 5.85 13.42
N SER A 99 -4.76 5.44 12.20
CA SER A 99 -3.94 4.53 11.39
C SER A 99 -2.50 5.02 11.19
N SER A 100 -1.48 4.33 11.70
CA SER A 100 -0.11 4.62 11.27
C SER A 100 0.11 4.18 9.81
N GLU A 101 1.19 4.66 9.22
CA GLU A 101 1.61 4.26 7.87
C GLU A 101 1.83 2.74 7.78
N TYR A 102 2.44 2.14 8.81
CA TYR A 102 2.68 0.71 8.90
C TYR A 102 1.39 -0.12 8.80
N GLN A 103 0.39 0.15 9.65
CA GLN A 103 -0.86 -0.63 9.61
C GLN A 103 -1.61 -0.42 8.30
N THR A 104 -1.48 0.76 7.70
CA THR A 104 -2.07 1.06 6.39
C THR A 104 -1.43 0.20 5.32
N THR A 105 -0.11 0.23 5.19
CA THR A 105 0.60 -0.55 4.17
C THR A 105 0.38 -2.05 4.36
N MET A 106 0.44 -2.54 5.61
CA MET A 106 0.15 -3.95 5.91
C MET A 106 -1.27 -4.35 5.51
N ALA A 107 -2.25 -3.48 5.76
CA ALA A 107 -3.63 -3.74 5.36
C ALA A 107 -3.82 -3.79 3.83
N PHE A 108 -3.14 -2.91 3.09
CA PHE A 108 -3.14 -2.95 1.62
C PHE A 108 -2.48 -4.24 1.10
N TYR A 109 -1.36 -4.64 1.69
CA TYR A 109 -0.69 -5.90 1.34
C TYR A 109 -1.60 -7.11 1.55
N LEU A 110 -2.22 -7.23 2.72
CA LEU A 110 -3.15 -8.33 3.01
C LEU A 110 -4.35 -8.35 2.07
N LEU A 111 -4.90 -7.17 1.75
CA LEU A 111 -6.01 -7.06 0.81
C LEU A 111 -5.59 -7.53 -0.60
N ALA A 112 -4.41 -7.13 -1.06
CA ALA A 112 -3.86 -7.55 -2.36
C ALA A 112 -3.59 -9.06 -2.42
N CYS A 113 -3.21 -9.69 -1.30
CA CYS A 113 -3.06 -11.14 -1.19
C CYS A 113 -4.41 -11.90 -1.11
N GLY A 114 -5.54 -11.20 -1.09
CA GLY A 114 -6.87 -11.83 -1.00
C GLY A 114 -7.23 -12.31 0.41
N ALA A 115 -6.68 -11.67 1.45
CA ALA A 115 -6.99 -12.04 2.84
C ALA A 115 -8.50 -11.90 3.15
N THR A 116 -9.05 -12.87 3.86
CA THR A 116 -10.47 -12.89 4.22
C THR A 116 -10.79 -11.85 5.29
N ARG A 117 -12.06 -11.48 5.41
CA ARG A 117 -12.51 -10.56 6.46
C ARG A 117 -12.19 -11.05 7.88
N SER A 118 -12.28 -12.37 8.13
CA SER A 118 -11.91 -12.94 9.43
C SER A 118 -10.42 -12.79 9.74
N GLN A 119 -9.54 -12.95 8.74
CA GLN A 119 -8.10 -12.70 8.90
C GLN A 119 -7.83 -11.24 9.25
N PHE A 120 -8.51 -10.30 8.58
CA PHE A 120 -8.45 -8.88 8.92
C PHE A 120 -8.92 -8.58 10.34
N ASP A 121 -10.04 -9.17 10.77
CA ASP A 121 -10.57 -8.94 12.11
C ASP A 121 -9.57 -9.41 13.18
N VAL A 122 -8.98 -10.61 13.02
CA VAL A 122 -7.94 -11.12 13.95
C VAL A 122 -6.70 -10.22 13.97
N LEU A 123 -6.15 -9.87 12.80
CA LEU A 123 -4.90 -9.11 12.71
C LEU A 123 -5.08 -7.65 13.13
N SER A 124 -6.25 -7.06 12.87
CA SER A 124 -6.54 -5.69 13.30
C SER A 124 -6.74 -5.59 14.81
N HIS A 125 -7.36 -6.59 15.44
CA HIS A 125 -7.42 -6.69 16.90
C HIS A 125 -6.03 -6.87 17.54
N ALA A 126 -5.10 -7.52 16.86
CA ALA A 126 -3.70 -7.63 17.30
C ALA A 126 -2.86 -6.36 17.05
N GLY A 127 -3.42 -5.33 16.41
CA GLY A 127 -2.70 -4.09 16.07
C GLY A 127 -1.71 -4.21 14.90
N ILE A 128 -1.85 -5.25 14.08
CA ILE A 128 -0.95 -5.52 12.95
C ILE A 128 -1.37 -4.73 11.71
N CYS A 129 -2.69 -4.58 11.50
CA CYS A 129 -3.24 -3.90 10.33
C CYS A 129 -4.52 -3.13 10.68
N LEU A 130 -5.05 -2.40 9.70
CA LEU A 130 -6.34 -1.72 9.82
C LEU A 130 -7.50 -2.71 9.68
N SER A 131 -8.66 -2.36 10.25
CA SER A 131 -9.88 -3.12 10.05
C SER A 131 -10.29 -3.14 8.58
N TYR A 132 -10.89 -4.25 8.14
CA TYR A 132 -11.29 -4.45 6.74
C TYR A 132 -12.08 -3.27 6.15
N ARG A 133 -13.05 -2.74 6.91
CA ARG A 133 -13.85 -1.57 6.50
C ARG A 133 -13.01 -0.31 6.30
N SER A 134 -12.02 -0.08 7.17
CA SER A 134 -11.13 1.08 7.08
C SER A 134 -10.18 0.94 5.88
N THR A 135 -9.68 -0.26 5.63
CA THR A 135 -8.86 -0.59 4.45
C THR A 135 -9.63 -0.31 3.16
N LEU A 136 -10.86 -0.82 3.03
CA LEU A 136 -11.70 -0.56 1.86
C LEU A 136 -12.00 0.93 1.65
N ARG A 137 -12.19 1.69 2.73
CA ARG A 137 -12.34 3.15 2.64
C ARG A 137 -11.09 3.79 2.06
N LYS A 138 -9.90 3.43 2.57
CA LYS A 138 -8.63 3.96 2.04
C LYS A 138 -8.38 3.57 0.59
N VAL A 139 -8.78 2.37 0.17
CA VAL A 139 -8.70 1.95 -1.24
C VAL A 139 -9.61 2.82 -2.11
N LYS A 140 -10.82 3.13 -1.63
CA LYS A 140 -11.74 4.05 -2.32
C LYS A 140 -11.16 5.46 -2.40
N ASP A 141 -10.59 5.96 -1.32
CA ASP A 141 -9.96 7.28 -1.25
C ASP A 141 -8.78 7.34 -2.24
N LEU A 142 -7.94 6.30 -2.28
CA LEU A 142 -6.86 6.15 -3.26
C LEU A 142 -7.40 6.15 -4.70
N GLY A 143 -8.51 5.44 -4.95
CA GLY A 143 -9.16 5.46 -6.27
C GLY A 143 -9.67 6.84 -6.67
N GLN A 144 -10.20 7.62 -5.72
CA GLN A 144 -10.64 8.99 -5.97
C GLN A 144 -9.47 9.93 -6.24
N GLU A 145 -8.36 9.82 -5.50
CA GLU A 145 -7.11 10.54 -5.75
C GLU A 145 -6.62 10.30 -7.19
N ARG A 146 -6.50 9.02 -7.58
CA ARG A 146 -6.07 8.65 -8.94
C ARG A 146 -7.03 9.11 -10.02
N LEU A 147 -8.34 9.05 -9.76
CA LEU A 147 -9.33 9.55 -10.71
C LEU A 147 -9.21 11.07 -10.92
N ALA A 148 -8.91 11.84 -9.87
CA ALA A 148 -8.65 13.26 -9.99
C ALA A 148 -7.40 13.54 -10.85
N ASP A 149 -6.33 12.76 -10.66
CA ASP A 149 -5.11 12.84 -11.48
C ASP A 149 -5.39 12.51 -12.95
N ILE A 150 -6.13 11.43 -13.22
CA ILE A 150 -6.53 11.03 -14.58
C ILE A 150 -7.32 12.16 -15.25
N ARG A 151 -8.30 12.75 -14.56
CA ARG A 151 -9.09 13.87 -15.11
C ARG A 151 -8.23 15.09 -15.42
N LYS A 152 -7.25 15.39 -14.57
CA LYS A 152 -6.29 16.48 -14.81
C LYS A 152 -5.43 16.20 -16.04
N LEU A 153 -4.94 14.97 -16.17
CA LEU A 153 -4.12 14.54 -17.30
C LEU A 153 -4.90 14.55 -18.61
N ALA A 154 -6.14 14.05 -18.61
CA ALA A 154 -7.01 14.03 -19.78
C ALA A 154 -7.35 15.43 -20.33
N ARG A 155 -7.34 16.46 -19.47
CA ARG A 155 -7.56 17.86 -19.90
C ARG A 155 -6.30 18.55 -20.42
N THR A 156 -5.12 18.05 -20.10
CA THR A 156 -3.85 18.75 -20.32
C THR A 156 -2.96 18.08 -21.35
N ARG A 157 -3.23 16.83 -21.70
CA ARG A 157 -2.37 16.02 -22.59
C ARG A 157 -3.21 15.21 -23.56
N LEU A 158 -2.61 14.88 -24.69
CA LEU A 158 -3.16 13.86 -25.58
C LEU A 158 -3.02 12.49 -24.93
N PHE A 159 -4.04 11.68 -25.13
CA PHE A 159 -4.09 10.32 -24.61
C PHE A 159 -4.81 9.41 -25.60
N MET A 160 -4.46 8.14 -25.55
CA MET A 160 -5.20 7.05 -26.17
C MET A 160 -6.06 6.39 -25.10
N LEU A 161 -7.33 6.16 -25.43
CA LEU A 161 -8.25 5.41 -24.59
C LEU A 161 -8.36 4.00 -25.16
N ILE A 162 -7.94 3.01 -24.37
CA ILE A 162 -8.11 1.60 -24.69
C ILE A 162 -9.23 1.09 -23.80
N TRP A 163 -10.29 0.51 -24.37
CA TRP A 163 -11.33 -0.12 -23.59
C TRP A 163 -11.36 -1.63 -23.84
N ASP A 164 -11.76 -2.38 -22.82
CA ASP A 164 -12.05 -3.80 -22.93
C ASP A 164 -13.28 -4.15 -22.06
N ASN A 165 -13.96 -5.24 -22.42
CA ASN A 165 -15.05 -5.79 -21.63
C ASN A 165 -14.47 -6.74 -20.58
N LEU A 166 -14.73 -6.45 -19.32
CA LEU A 166 -14.31 -7.25 -18.18
C LEU A 166 -15.53 -8.00 -17.62
N ASN A 167 -15.58 -9.30 -17.87
CA ASN A 167 -16.66 -10.15 -17.36
C ASN A 167 -16.17 -10.94 -16.14
N PHE A 168 -16.72 -10.63 -14.97
CA PHE A 168 -16.48 -11.41 -13.76
C PHE A 168 -17.55 -12.50 -13.63
N ALA A 169 -17.12 -13.75 -13.76
CA ALA A 169 -17.99 -14.90 -13.55
C ALA A 169 -17.96 -15.32 -12.07
N PHE A 170 -19.03 -15.01 -11.32
CA PHE A 170 -19.18 -15.50 -9.95
C PHE A 170 -19.85 -16.88 -9.99
N ARG A 171 -19.01 -17.91 -9.88
CA ARG A 171 -19.47 -19.30 -9.87
C ARG A 171 -19.87 -19.72 -8.46
N VAL A 172 -21.09 -20.21 -8.30
CA VAL A 172 -21.58 -20.83 -7.07
C VAL A 172 -21.36 -22.34 -7.17
N ALA A 173 -20.72 -22.94 -6.15
CA ALA A 173 -20.36 -24.36 -6.17
C ALA A 173 -21.58 -25.32 -6.26
N GLN A 174 -22.77 -24.85 -5.86
CA GLN A 174 -24.04 -25.53 -6.09
C GLN A 174 -25.10 -24.49 -6.42
N GLN A 175 -25.67 -24.58 -7.62
CA GLN A 175 -26.81 -23.77 -8.03
C GLN A 175 -28.03 -24.16 -7.18
N ARG A 176 -28.61 -23.19 -6.46
CA ARG A 176 -29.88 -23.33 -5.75
C ARG A 176 -30.88 -22.38 -6.38
N ILE A 177 -32.18 -22.65 -6.21
CA ILE A 177 -33.29 -21.85 -6.77
C ILE A 177 -33.20 -20.33 -6.42
N GLY A 178 -32.42 -19.94 -5.40
CA GLY A 178 -32.13 -18.53 -5.06
C GLY A 178 -30.67 -18.11 -5.14
N SER A 179 -29.77 -18.93 -5.69
CA SER A 179 -28.34 -18.63 -5.85
C SER A 179 -27.86 -19.24 -7.16
N ASN A 180 -28.04 -18.47 -8.23
CA ASN A 180 -27.60 -18.80 -9.57
C ASN A 180 -26.22 -18.19 -9.81
N ASP A 181 -25.48 -18.78 -10.75
CA ASP A 181 -24.28 -18.13 -11.30
C ASP A 181 -24.69 -16.79 -11.89
N HIS A 182 -23.97 -15.72 -11.53
CA HIS A 182 -24.15 -14.40 -12.12
C HIS A 182 -22.87 -13.95 -12.79
N PHE A 183 -23.06 -13.27 -13.92
CA PHE A 183 -22.01 -12.61 -14.66
C PHE A 183 -22.14 -11.11 -14.41
N ASP A 184 -21.15 -10.53 -13.75
CA ASP A 184 -21.02 -9.09 -13.66
C ASP A 184 -20.19 -8.63 -14.86
N ASN A 185 -20.85 -7.96 -15.80
CA ASN A 185 -20.22 -7.40 -16.98
C ASN A 185 -19.83 -5.95 -16.66
N GLY A 186 -18.54 -5.63 -16.78
CA GLY A 186 -18.01 -4.27 -16.66
C GLY A 186 -17.25 -3.86 -17.90
N THR A 187 -17.12 -2.56 -18.14
CA THR A 187 -16.21 -2.03 -19.17
C THR A 187 -15.05 -1.34 -18.47
N THR A 188 -13.82 -1.77 -18.76
CA THR A 188 -12.61 -1.17 -18.22
C THR A 188 -11.98 -0.29 -19.28
N ALA A 189 -11.60 0.93 -18.92
CA ALA A 189 -10.89 1.82 -19.80
C ALA A 189 -9.50 2.14 -19.24
N THR A 190 -8.47 2.00 -20.06
CA THR A 190 -7.09 2.34 -19.76
C THR A 190 -6.71 3.59 -20.53
N LEU A 191 -6.22 4.60 -19.81
CA LEU A 191 -5.73 5.82 -20.41
C LEU A 191 -4.21 5.72 -20.57
N VAL A 192 -3.74 5.81 -21.81
CA VAL A 192 -2.32 5.80 -22.16
C VAL A 192 -1.93 7.21 -22.64
N LEU A 193 -1.03 7.87 -21.92
CA LEU A 193 -0.57 9.20 -22.29
C LEU A 193 0.35 9.16 -23.51
N LEU A 194 0.10 10.06 -24.46
CA LEU A 194 0.92 10.23 -25.65
C LEU A 194 1.92 11.36 -25.42
N TRP A 195 3.20 11.00 -25.29
CA TRP A 195 4.28 11.97 -25.06
C TRP A 195 4.89 12.42 -26.38
N GLY A 196 5.08 13.74 -26.55
CA GLY A 196 5.77 14.30 -27.71
C GLY A 196 4.96 14.35 -29.01
N ILE A 197 3.63 14.21 -28.92
CA ILE A 197 2.70 14.29 -30.06
C ILE A 197 1.85 15.55 -29.88
N ASN A 198 1.70 16.38 -30.92
CA ASN A 198 0.77 17.51 -30.89
C ASN A 198 -0.61 17.12 -31.42
N PRO A 199 -1.68 17.85 -31.05
CA PRO A 199 -3.01 17.56 -31.56
C PRO A 199 -3.00 17.67 -33.10
N GLY A 200 -3.35 16.59 -33.79
CA GLY A 200 -3.36 16.52 -35.25
C GLY A 200 -2.16 15.82 -35.90
N ASP A 201 -1.11 15.50 -35.13
CA ASP A 201 0.07 14.77 -35.65
C ASP A 201 -0.16 13.26 -35.82
N LEU A 202 -1.31 12.74 -35.38
CA LEU A 202 -1.68 11.34 -35.57
C LEU A 202 -2.05 11.10 -37.04
N PRO A 203 -1.31 10.26 -37.78
CA PRO A 203 -1.66 9.94 -39.15
C PRO A 203 -3.05 9.32 -39.20
N LEU A 204 -3.94 9.90 -40.00
CA LEU A 204 -5.29 9.40 -40.28
C LEU A 204 -5.28 8.22 -41.24
N ASP A 205 -4.11 7.88 -41.79
CA ASP A 205 -3.93 6.74 -42.66
C ASP A 205 -4.34 5.48 -41.91
N ILE A 206 -5.35 4.79 -42.44
CA ILE A 206 -5.83 3.52 -41.89
C ILE A 206 -4.64 2.57 -41.82
N LEU A 207 -4.25 2.18 -40.61
CA LEU A 207 -3.26 1.13 -40.43
C LEU A 207 -3.71 -0.08 -41.27
N PRO A 208 -2.81 -0.65 -42.10
CA PRO A 208 -3.19 -1.76 -42.97
C PRO A 208 -3.79 -2.90 -42.15
N PRO A 209 -4.84 -3.58 -42.67
CA PRO A 209 -5.52 -4.63 -41.93
C PRO A 209 -4.52 -5.70 -41.46
N ARG A 210 -4.53 -6.01 -40.16
CA ARG A 210 -3.62 -7.00 -39.57
C ARG A 210 -3.81 -8.36 -40.26
N ARG A 211 -2.76 -8.86 -40.89
CA ARG A 211 -2.73 -10.19 -41.54
C ARG A 211 -2.26 -11.32 -40.62
N THR A 212 -1.77 -10.99 -39.43
CA THR A 212 -1.17 -11.96 -38.49
C THR A 212 -1.81 -11.85 -37.11
N ARG A 213 -1.98 -13.00 -36.43
CA ARG A 213 -2.50 -13.07 -35.04
C ARG A 213 -1.43 -12.75 -33.98
N LEU A 214 -0.15 -12.79 -34.36
CA LEU A 214 0.94 -12.48 -33.45
C LEU A 214 1.02 -10.96 -33.24
N PRO A 215 1.15 -10.48 -31.99
CA PRO A 215 1.44 -9.08 -31.75
C PRO A 215 2.82 -8.76 -32.34
N VAL A 216 2.85 -8.11 -33.49
CA VAL A 216 4.07 -7.47 -34.02
C VAL A 216 4.24 -6.16 -33.25
N LEU A 217 4.66 -6.27 -31.99
CA LEU A 217 5.19 -5.14 -31.24
C LEU A 217 6.70 -5.13 -31.50
N ASP A 218 7.11 -4.47 -32.58
CA ASP A 218 8.52 -4.12 -32.74
C ASP A 218 8.84 -3.00 -31.76
N PHE A 219 9.31 -3.40 -30.58
CA PHE A 219 9.92 -2.48 -29.64
C PHE A 219 11.25 -2.03 -30.23
N HIS A 220 11.22 -0.96 -31.03
CA HIS A 220 12.44 -0.21 -31.29
C HIS A 220 12.85 0.48 -29.99
N TRP A 221 13.78 -0.17 -29.28
CA TRP A 221 14.51 0.43 -28.18
C TRP A 221 15.37 1.57 -28.74
N PHE A 222 14.77 2.74 -28.96
CA PHE A 222 15.53 3.97 -29.04
C PHE A 222 16.10 4.21 -27.64
N VAL A 223 17.31 3.70 -27.42
CA VAL A 223 18.17 4.12 -26.31
C VAL A 223 18.58 5.56 -26.62
N ASN A 224 17.67 6.49 -26.36
CA ASN A 224 17.98 7.89 -26.23
C ASN A 224 17.74 8.25 -24.77
N PHE A 225 18.82 8.59 -24.07
CA PHE A 225 18.81 9.06 -22.68
C PHE A 225 17.95 10.33 -22.58
N GLY A 226 16.64 10.15 -22.40
CA GLY A 226 15.66 11.24 -22.46
C GLY A 226 14.27 10.82 -22.01
N ARG A 227 14.15 10.32 -20.78
CA ARG A 227 12.92 10.18 -19.96
C ARG A 227 11.57 10.16 -20.73
N THR A 228 11.26 9.09 -21.45
CA THR A 228 9.86 8.74 -21.77
C THR A 228 9.32 7.78 -20.71
N ARG A 229 8.74 8.34 -19.64
CA ARG A 229 7.96 7.55 -18.68
C ARG A 229 6.59 7.25 -19.28
N ILE A 230 6.41 6.07 -19.84
CA ILE A 230 5.07 5.54 -20.12
C ILE A 230 4.42 5.29 -18.75
N THR A 231 3.44 6.12 -18.39
CA THR A 231 2.65 5.95 -17.17
C THR A 231 1.29 5.42 -17.59
N ILE A 232 1.00 4.16 -17.25
CA ILE A 232 -0.28 3.51 -17.52
C ILE A 232 -1.19 3.73 -16.31
N LEU A 233 -2.35 4.36 -16.51
CA LEU A 233 -3.39 4.45 -15.47
C LEU A 233 -4.67 3.73 -15.96
N CYS A 234 -5.09 2.71 -15.21
CA CYS A 234 -6.35 2.00 -15.44
C CYS A 234 -7.50 2.64 -14.69
N LEU A 235 -8.65 2.77 -15.35
CA LEU A 235 -9.92 3.16 -14.78
C LEU A 235 -10.94 2.03 -14.97
N LEU A 236 -11.38 1.43 -13.87
CA LEU A 236 -12.46 0.45 -13.88
C LEU A 236 -13.79 1.16 -13.60
N VAL A 237 -14.73 1.12 -14.55
CA VAL A 237 -16.12 1.56 -14.35
C VAL A 237 -16.99 0.31 -14.33
N ILE A 238 -17.41 -0.09 -13.13
CA ILE A 238 -18.41 -1.17 -12.98
C ILE A 238 -19.79 -0.53 -13.14
N VAL A 239 -20.47 -0.85 -14.24
CA VAL A 239 -21.87 -0.50 -14.45
C VAL A 239 -22.68 -1.69 -13.92
N ASN A 240 -23.25 -1.57 -12.72
CA ASN A 240 -24.21 -2.55 -12.23
C ASN A 240 -25.49 -2.40 -13.05
N GLY A 241 -25.81 -3.42 -13.85
CA GLY A 241 -27.09 -3.57 -14.53
C GLY A 241 -28.10 -4.30 -13.65
#